data_AF-A0A0C3G394-F1
#
_entry.id   AF-A0A0C3G394-F1
#
_cell.length_a   1.000
_cell.length_b   1.000
_cell.length_c   1.000
_cell.angle_alpha   90.00
_cell.angle_beta   90.00
_cell.angle_gamma   90.00
#
_symmetry.space_group_name_H-M   'P 1'
#
loop_
_entity.id
_entity.type
_entity.pdbx_description
1 polymer ?
#
loop_
_entity_poly.entity_id
_entity_poly.type
_entity_poly.pdbx_seq_one_letter_code
_entity_poly.pdbx_strand_id
1 'polypeptide(L)'
;MSPDQPRSPQLLTYWHYPDVEPISYYRKGGYHLIYIDDILQNRYRIVNKLGYVLAAEVSKKISEVAILHHLKQRQLNDGGSNGREFLMEFLDDFKVEGPNGTHQCIVTEVLGPSIGADVEEIYGAERYPIEIAKKLVAQVIRGVAYLHSCGVVHGGKWSDPLRHFC
;
A
#
# COMPACT_ATOMS: atom_id res chain seq x y z
N MET A 1 -55.21 18.10 -20.36
CA MET A 1 -54.14 17.09 -20.50
C MET A 1 -52.92 17.81 -21.06
N SER A 2 -51.95 18.14 -20.20
CA SER A 2 -50.68 18.74 -20.62
C SER A 2 -49.64 17.63 -20.70
N PRO A 3 -48.75 17.60 -21.72
CA PRO A 3 -47.82 16.51 -21.92
C PRO A 3 -46.74 16.50 -20.83
N ASP A 4 -46.40 15.29 -20.37
CA ASP A 4 -45.26 14.99 -19.49
C ASP A 4 -43.98 15.66 -20.03
N GLN A 5 -43.41 16.57 -19.25
CA GLN A 5 -42.05 17.03 -19.50
C GLN A 5 -41.08 15.89 -19.12
N PRO A 6 -40.04 15.60 -19.93
CA PRO A 6 -39.03 14.63 -19.57
C PRO A 6 -38.30 15.14 -18.31
N ARG A 7 -38.34 14.33 -17.25
CA ARG A 7 -37.57 14.60 -16.03
C ARG A 7 -36.09 14.72 -16.42
N SER A 8 -35.49 15.86 -16.09
CA SER A 8 -34.06 16.07 -16.23
C SER A 8 -33.30 14.92 -15.55
N PRO A 9 -32.20 14.41 -16.13
CA PRO A 9 -31.36 13.47 -15.42
C PRO A 9 -30.86 14.18 -14.17
N GLN A 10 -31.29 13.73 -13.00
CA GLN A 10 -30.68 14.15 -11.75
C GLN A 10 -29.22 13.69 -11.86
N LEU A 11 -28.31 14.63 -12.10
CA LEU A 11 -26.88 14.38 -11.98
C LEU A 11 -26.69 13.84 -10.57
N LEU A 12 -26.34 12.54 -10.49
CA LEU A 12 -25.98 11.90 -9.25
C LEU A 12 -24.71 12.61 -8.76
N THR A 13 -24.87 13.62 -7.91
CA THR A 13 -23.76 14.28 -7.24
C THR A 13 -23.14 13.24 -6.31
N TYR A 14 -22.07 12.59 -6.79
CA TYR A 14 -21.31 11.64 -5.99
C TYR A 14 -20.58 12.41 -4.91
N TRP A 15 -20.98 12.21 -3.66
CA TRP A 15 -20.25 12.73 -2.51
C TRP A 15 -18.91 12.00 -2.43
N HIS A 16 -17.83 12.73 -2.62
CA HIS A 16 -16.49 12.18 -2.45
C HIS A 16 -16.23 12.00 -0.95
N TYR A 17 -16.28 10.75 -0.49
CA TYR A 17 -15.80 10.40 0.84
C TYR A 17 -14.27 10.32 0.80
N PRO A 18 -13.53 11.17 1.54
CA PRO A 18 -12.07 11.24 1.47
C PRO A 18 -11.37 9.89 1.70
N ASP A 19 -11.98 9.04 2.52
CA ASP A 19 -11.42 7.75 2.93
C ASP A 19 -11.82 6.59 2.00
N VAL A 20 -12.49 6.88 0.88
CA VAL A 20 -12.88 5.88 -0.12
C VAL A 20 -12.37 6.33 -1.48
N GLU A 21 -11.80 5.42 -2.26
CA GLU A 21 -11.34 5.73 -3.59
C GLU A 21 -12.47 6.23 -4.51
N PRO A 22 -12.15 7.10 -5.49
CA PRO A 22 -13.16 7.57 -6.43
C PRO A 22 -13.67 6.45 -7.33
N ILE A 23 -15.00 6.28 -7.41
CA ILE A 23 -15.63 5.29 -8.30
C ILE A 23 -15.25 5.50 -9.78
N SER A 24 -14.95 6.74 -10.17
CA SER A 24 -14.53 7.10 -11.53
C SER A 24 -13.20 6.46 -11.97
N TYR A 25 -12.44 5.91 -11.04
CA TYR A 25 -11.15 5.26 -11.33
C TYR A 25 -11.32 3.78 -11.67
N TYR A 26 -12.51 3.18 -11.50
CA TYR A 26 -12.83 1.83 -11.97
C TYR A 26 -13.15 1.84 -13.48
N ARG A 27 -12.10 2.03 -14.27
CA ARG A 27 -12.15 2.09 -15.75
C ARG A 27 -10.96 1.36 -16.34
N LYS A 28 -10.93 1.17 -17.66
CA LYS A 28 -9.78 0.60 -18.36
C LYS A 28 -8.48 1.35 -18.01
N GLY A 29 -7.48 0.61 -17.53
CA GLY A 29 -6.20 1.13 -17.03
C GLY A 29 -6.24 1.71 -15.61
N GLY A 30 -7.38 1.67 -14.93
CA GLY A 30 -7.58 2.15 -13.56
C GLY A 30 -7.62 1.02 -12.53
N TYR A 31 -8.51 1.09 -11.54
CA TYR A 31 -8.65 0.05 -10.49
C TYR A 31 -9.35 -1.22 -11.01
N HIS A 32 -9.02 -2.37 -10.41
CA HIS A 32 -9.72 -3.64 -10.60
C HIS A 32 -10.80 -3.81 -9.54
N LEU A 33 -11.96 -4.37 -9.91
CA LEU A 33 -13.01 -4.70 -8.95
C LEU A 33 -12.64 -5.98 -8.18
N ILE A 34 -12.63 -5.91 -6.86
CA ILE A 34 -12.41 -7.04 -5.96
C ILE A 34 -13.54 -7.06 -4.93
N TYR A 35 -14.07 -8.24 -4.67
CA TYR A 35 -15.11 -8.48 -3.67
C TYR A 35 -14.55 -9.23 -2.46
N ILE A 36 -15.19 -9.02 -1.31
CA ILE A 36 -14.97 -9.90 -0.15
C ILE A 36 -15.35 -11.32 -0.56
N ASP A 37 -14.56 -12.28 -0.08
CA ASP A 37 -14.62 -13.72 -0.40
C ASP A 37 -14.12 -14.15 -1.77
N ASP A 38 -13.66 -13.23 -2.62
CA ASP A 38 -12.93 -13.61 -3.84
C ASP A 38 -11.70 -14.43 -3.48
N ILE A 39 -11.39 -15.44 -4.30
CA ILE A 39 -10.19 -16.26 -4.19
C ILE A 39 -9.28 -15.98 -5.39
N LEU A 40 -8.15 -15.33 -5.13
CA LEU A 40 -7.13 -15.03 -6.12
C LEU A 40 -6.06 -16.12 -6.17
N GLN A 41 -5.60 -16.46 -7.38
CA GLN A 41 -4.60 -17.51 -7.63
C GLN A 41 -4.92 -18.84 -6.93
N ASN A 42 -6.22 -19.14 -6.74
CA ASN A 42 -6.70 -20.34 -6.07
C ASN A 42 -6.12 -20.55 -4.65
N ARG A 43 -5.63 -19.47 -4.01
CA ARG A 43 -4.87 -19.52 -2.76
C ARG A 43 -5.20 -18.38 -1.79
N TYR A 44 -5.43 -17.17 -2.31
CA TYR A 44 -5.58 -15.96 -1.50
C TYR A 44 -7.05 -15.54 -1.43
N ARG A 45 -7.67 -15.67 -0.25
CA ARG A 45 -9.04 -15.20 -0.02
C ARG A 45 -9.05 -13.75 0.44
N ILE A 46 -9.89 -12.93 -0.17
CA ILE A 46 -10.10 -11.55 0.24
C ILE A 46 -11.04 -11.53 1.45
N VAL A 47 -10.54 -11.06 2.59
CA VAL A 47 -11.30 -11.06 3.84
C VAL A 47 -11.72 -9.66 4.30
N ASN A 48 -10.94 -8.64 3.93
CA ASN A 48 -11.24 -7.25 4.25
C ASN A 48 -10.45 -6.31 3.34
N LYS A 49 -10.80 -5.02 3.39
CA LYS A 49 -10.09 -3.93 2.72
C LYS A 49 -9.43 -3.01 3.74
N LEU A 50 -8.12 -2.83 3.59
CA LEU A 50 -7.31 -2.04 4.54
C LEU A 50 -6.98 -0.63 4.03
N GLY A 51 -7.19 -0.35 2.74
CA GLY A 51 -6.91 0.97 2.16
C GLY A 51 -6.97 0.97 0.63
N TYR A 52 -6.55 2.08 0.04
CA TYR A 52 -6.42 2.28 -1.40
C TYR A 52 -5.28 3.28 -1.72
N VAL A 53 -4.78 3.30 -2.95
CA VAL A 53 -3.70 4.20 -3.40
C VAL A 53 -4.17 5.02 -4.61
N LEU A 54 -4.11 6.35 -4.51
CA LEU A 54 -4.66 7.31 -5.49
C LEU A 54 -3.90 7.41 -6.83
N ALA A 55 -2.63 7.02 -6.88
CA ALA A 55 -1.79 7.19 -8.06
C ALA A 55 -0.92 5.96 -8.30
N ALA A 56 -1.24 5.19 -9.34
CA ALA A 56 -0.30 4.30 -9.99
C ALA A 56 0.23 5.01 -11.24
N GLU A 57 1.03 6.07 -11.06
CA GLU A 57 1.85 6.53 -12.18
C GLU A 57 2.88 5.43 -12.46
N VAL A 58 2.76 4.79 -13.62
CA VAL A 58 3.73 3.79 -14.08
C VAL A 58 5.03 4.52 -14.40
N SER A 59 5.86 4.71 -13.37
CA SER A 59 7.23 5.18 -13.54
C SER A 59 8.00 4.11 -14.33
N LYS A 60 8.52 4.48 -15.50
CA LYS A 60 9.34 3.62 -16.37
C LYS A 60 10.72 3.27 -15.79
N LYS A 61 11.01 3.63 -14.54
CA LYS A 61 12.31 3.42 -13.90
C LYS A 61 12.14 2.45 -12.72
N ILE A 62 12.31 1.16 -13.03
CA ILE A 62 12.34 0.00 -12.12
C ILE A 62 10.99 -0.28 -11.44
N SER A 63 10.45 -1.49 -11.64
CA SER A 63 9.22 -1.91 -10.96
C SER A 63 9.50 -2.25 -9.49
N GLU A 64 8.57 -1.88 -8.61
CA GLU A 64 8.60 -2.21 -7.18
C GLU A 64 8.84 -3.72 -6.94
N VAL A 65 8.17 -4.57 -7.72
CA VAL A 65 8.35 -6.03 -7.69
C VAL A 65 9.80 -6.45 -7.91
N ALA A 66 10.53 -5.79 -8.83
CA ALA A 66 11.93 -6.12 -9.07
C ALA A 66 12.82 -5.81 -7.86
N ILE A 67 12.53 -4.71 -7.16
CA ILE A 67 13.22 -4.35 -5.91
C ILE A 67 12.89 -5.36 -4.82
N LEU A 68 11.62 -5.74 -4.66
CA LEU A 68 11.19 -6.72 -3.66
C LEU A 68 11.83 -8.09 -3.87
N HIS A 69 11.90 -8.59 -5.11
CA HIS A 69 12.63 -9.82 -5.41
C HIS A 69 14.12 -9.71 -5.10
N HIS A 70 14.76 -8.60 -5.45
CA HIS A 70 16.18 -8.36 -5.14
C HIS A 70 16.41 -8.42 -3.63
N LEU A 71 15.60 -7.73 -2.84
CA LEU A 71 15.69 -7.75 -1.37
C LEU A 71 15.49 -9.16 -0.81
N LYS A 72 14.48 -9.90 -1.30
CA LYS A 72 14.24 -11.30 -0.88
C LYS A 72 15.44 -12.20 -1.18
N GLN A 73 16.05 -12.07 -2.34
CA GLN A 73 17.27 -12.83 -2.68
C GLN A 73 18.45 -12.45 -1.79
N ARG A 74 18.61 -11.17 -1.44
CA ARG A 74 19.65 -10.74 -0.51
C ARG A 74 19.42 -11.32 0.88
N GLN A 75 18.19 -11.30 1.38
CA GLN A 75 17.83 -11.88 2.68
C GLN A 75 18.08 -13.38 2.77
N LEU A 76 17.77 -14.15 1.72
CA LEU A 76 18.02 -15.60 1.70
C LEU A 76 19.50 -15.98 1.74
N ASN A 77 20.36 -15.10 1.21
CA ASN A 77 21.81 -15.30 1.17
C ASN A 77 22.52 -14.69 2.38
N ASP A 78 21.78 -14.10 3.32
CA ASP A 78 22.34 -13.42 4.47
C ASP A 78 22.38 -14.33 5.70
N GLY A 79 23.60 -14.63 6.17
CA GLY A 79 23.85 -15.49 7.34
C GLY A 79 23.56 -14.83 8.69
N GLY A 80 23.14 -13.56 8.72
CA GLY A 80 22.79 -12.87 9.97
C GLY A 80 23.09 -11.38 9.95
N SER A 81 22.44 -10.62 9.06
CA SER A 81 22.51 -9.16 9.10
C SER A 81 21.64 -8.55 10.19
N ASN A 82 22.25 -7.67 10.97
CA ASN A 82 21.56 -6.76 11.88
C ASN A 82 20.69 -5.77 11.07
N GLY A 83 19.37 -5.90 11.09
CA GLY A 83 18.44 -4.93 10.51
C GLY A 83 17.45 -5.47 9.49
N ARG A 84 17.63 -6.70 8.97
CA ARG A 84 16.67 -7.32 8.04
C ARG A 84 15.30 -7.52 8.66
N GLU A 85 15.25 -7.70 9.98
CA GLU A 85 14.03 -7.92 10.75
C GLU A 85 13.15 -6.66 10.87
N PHE A 86 13.64 -5.49 10.43
CA PHE A 86 12.86 -4.25 10.36
C PHE A 86 12.47 -3.89 8.93
N LEU A 87 12.55 -4.84 8.00
CA LEU A 87 11.95 -4.73 6.68
C LEU A 87 10.76 -5.68 6.58
N MET A 88 9.69 -5.20 5.96
CA MET A 88 8.53 -6.00 5.59
C MET A 88 8.94 -7.25 4.78
N GLU A 89 8.35 -8.38 5.14
CA GLU A 89 8.53 -9.62 4.40
C GLU A 89 7.71 -9.63 3.08
N PHE A 90 8.41 -9.82 1.96
CA PHE A 90 7.80 -10.05 0.66
C PHE A 90 7.54 -11.55 0.44
N LEU A 91 6.26 -11.93 0.41
CA LEU A 91 5.84 -13.33 0.38
C LEU A 91 5.69 -13.86 -1.04
N ASP A 92 4.95 -13.14 -1.89
CA ASP A 92 4.61 -13.57 -3.25
C ASP A 92 4.20 -12.39 -4.13
N ASP A 93 4.19 -12.57 -5.44
CA ASP A 93 3.56 -11.64 -6.38
C ASP A 93 2.91 -12.41 -7.53
N PHE A 94 1.83 -11.84 -8.07
CA PHE A 94 1.14 -12.43 -9.20
C PHE A 94 0.37 -11.37 -9.98
N LYS A 95 -0.18 -11.77 -11.12
CA LYS A 95 -1.03 -10.90 -11.93
C LYS A 95 -2.49 -11.36 -11.90
N VAL A 96 -3.39 -10.39 -11.88
CA VAL A 96 -4.83 -10.59 -12.03
C VAL A 96 -5.25 -9.97 -13.35
N GLU A 97 -5.89 -10.78 -14.19
CA GLU A 97 -6.50 -10.32 -15.44
C GLU A 97 -7.94 -9.88 -15.18
N GLY A 98 -8.32 -8.75 -15.77
CA GLY A 98 -9.62 -8.17 -15.55
C GLY A 98 -10.15 -7.33 -16.70
N PRO A 99 -11.41 -6.88 -16.60
CA PRO A 99 -12.00 -6.00 -17.60
C PRO A 99 -11.25 -4.67 -17.75
N ASN A 100 -10.53 -4.25 -16.69
CA ASN A 100 -9.78 -3.01 -16.66
C ASN A 100 -8.29 -3.19 -17.04
N GLY A 101 -7.85 -4.40 -17.37
CA GLY A 101 -6.48 -4.72 -17.76
C GLY A 101 -5.84 -5.77 -16.84
N THR A 102 -4.52 -5.84 -16.89
CA THR A 102 -3.71 -6.72 -16.06
C THR A 102 -3.14 -5.95 -14.87
N HIS A 103 -3.34 -6.47 -13.66
CA HIS A 103 -2.95 -5.80 -12.42
C HIS A 103 -1.89 -6.63 -11.69
N GLN A 104 -0.77 -5.99 -11.33
CA GLN A 104 0.24 -6.60 -10.50
C GLN A 104 -0.22 -6.59 -9.04
N CYS A 105 -0.25 -7.76 -8.41
CA CYS A 105 -0.55 -7.95 -7.01
C CYS A 105 0.74 -8.33 -6.27
N ILE A 106 0.95 -7.71 -5.11
CA ILE A 106 2.08 -7.94 -4.20
C ILE A 106 1.50 -8.50 -2.91
N VAL A 107 2.10 -9.57 -2.40
CA VAL A 107 1.70 -10.24 -1.15
C VAL A 107 2.81 -10.05 -0.13
N THR A 108 2.44 -9.51 1.03
CA THR A 108 3.34 -9.19 2.13
C THR A 108 2.80 -9.82 3.40
N GLU A 109 3.61 -9.83 4.46
CA GLU A 109 3.07 -10.02 5.80
C GLU A 109 2.05 -8.94 6.17
N VAL A 110 1.18 -9.24 7.14
CA VAL A 110 0.23 -8.27 7.69
C VAL A 110 0.96 -7.45 8.75
N LEU A 111 0.95 -6.13 8.58
CA LEU A 111 1.57 -5.19 9.51
C LEU A 111 0.51 -4.38 10.27
N GLY A 112 0.96 -3.77 11.37
CA GLY A 112 0.14 -2.85 12.16
C GLY A 112 -0.11 -1.52 11.44
N PRO A 113 -0.81 -0.59 12.12
CA PRO A 113 -1.01 0.77 11.62
C PRO A 113 0.33 1.48 11.36
N SER A 114 0.32 2.43 10.42
CA SER A 114 1.47 3.34 10.25
C SER A 114 1.77 4.09 11.54
N ILE A 115 3.04 4.41 11.77
CA ILE A 115 3.50 5.21 12.93
C ILE A 115 2.68 6.50 13.10
N GLY A 116 2.24 7.13 12.00
CA GLY A 116 1.41 8.33 12.05
C GLY A 116 -0.03 8.08 12.54
N ALA A 117 -0.63 6.95 12.17
CA ALA A 117 -1.97 6.59 12.66
C ALA A 117 -1.91 6.12 14.12
N ASP A 118 -0.87 5.35 14.45
CA ASP A 118 -0.66 4.75 15.76
C ASP A 118 -0.48 5.79 16.89
N VAL A 119 0.25 6.89 16.64
CA VAL A 119 0.45 7.94 17.66
C VAL A 119 -0.85 8.62 18.07
N GLU A 120 -1.71 8.90 17.09
CA GLU A 120 -2.98 9.57 17.30
C GLU A 120 -3.99 8.63 17.97
N GLU A 121 -4.09 7.39 17.47
CA GLU A 121 -5.07 6.41 17.93
C GLU A 121 -4.73 5.82 19.31
N ILE A 122 -3.47 5.49 19.58
CA ILE A 122 -3.07 4.81 20.81
C ILE A 122 -2.78 5.78 21.95
N TYR A 123 -2.10 6.89 21.66
CA TYR A 123 -1.62 7.80 22.70
C TYR A 123 -2.50 9.03 22.87
N GLY A 124 -3.46 9.28 21.97
CA GLY A 124 -4.28 10.49 21.99
C GLY A 124 -3.43 11.76 21.97
N ALA A 125 -2.25 11.68 21.36
CA ALA A 125 -1.21 12.69 21.44
C ALA A 125 -0.59 12.93 20.07
N GLU A 126 0.01 14.10 19.88
CA GLU A 126 0.74 14.41 18.64
C GLU A 126 2.13 13.74 18.56
N ARG A 127 2.60 13.15 19.67
CA ARG A 127 3.97 12.61 19.79
C ARG A 127 4.04 11.39 20.71
N TYR A 128 4.91 10.46 20.35
CA TYR A 128 5.28 9.35 21.21
C TYR A 128 6.09 9.82 22.44
N PRO A 129 5.98 9.10 23.58
CA PRO A 129 6.95 9.20 24.66
C PRO A 129 8.37 9.00 24.13
N ILE A 130 9.32 9.78 24.65
CA ILE A 130 10.70 9.82 24.14
C ILE A 130 11.39 8.45 24.08
N GLU A 131 11.10 7.57 25.04
CA GLU A 131 11.69 6.23 25.08
C GLU A 131 11.13 5.30 23.99
N ILE A 132 9.88 5.49 23.57
CA ILE A 132 9.29 4.78 22.43
C ILE A 132 9.84 5.34 21.13
N ALA A 133 9.87 6.67 20.99
CA ALA A 133 10.43 7.34 19.82
C ALA A 133 11.88 6.92 19.54
N LYS A 134 12.72 6.85 20.57
CA LYS A 134 14.11 6.36 20.44
C LYS A 134 14.18 4.94 19.89
N LYS A 135 13.32 4.04 20.36
CA LYS A 135 13.27 2.65 19.88
C LYS A 135 12.83 2.58 18.42
N LEU A 136 11.78 3.31 18.05
CA LEU A 136 11.30 3.38 16.67
C LEU A 136 12.39 3.90 15.72
N VAL A 137 13.04 5.01 16.09
CA VAL A 137 14.15 5.58 15.30
C VAL A 137 15.30 4.59 15.17
N ALA A 138 15.66 3.86 16.23
CA ALA A 138 16.70 2.84 16.16
C ALA A 138 16.34 1.69 15.20
N GLN A 139 15.07 1.25 15.17
CA GLN A 139 14.59 0.25 14.22
C GLN A 139 14.64 0.76 12.78
N VAL A 140 14.14 1.98 12.53
CA VAL A 140 14.19 2.63 11.21
C VAL A 140 15.61 2.75 10.69
N ILE A 141 16.55 3.21 11.53
CA ILE A 141 17.97 3.34 11.13
C ILE A 141 18.55 1.96 10.77
N ARG A 142 18.25 0.91 11.53
CA ARG A 142 18.74 -0.45 11.26
C ARG A 142 18.17 -0.99 9.95
N GLY A 143 16.87 -0.81 9.70
CA GLY A 143 16.23 -1.20 8.45
C GLY A 143 16.79 -0.45 7.24
N VAL A 144 16.96 0.87 7.35
CA VAL A 144 17.55 1.70 6.27
C VAL A 144 19.01 1.34 6.01
N ALA A 145 19.80 1.11 7.07
CA ALA A 145 21.18 0.64 6.92
C ALA A 145 21.26 -0.69 6.18
N TYR A 146 20.31 -1.60 6.44
CA TYR A 146 20.21 -2.87 5.73
C TYR A 146 19.77 -2.71 4.26
N LEU A 147 18.79 -1.83 3.96
CA LEU A 147 18.46 -1.49 2.57
C LEU A 147 19.68 -0.97 1.80
N HIS A 148 20.44 -0.06 2.42
CA HIS A 148 21.65 0.49 1.82
C HIS A 148 22.73 -0.58 1.59
N SER A 149 22.89 -1.56 2.49
CA SER A 149 23.81 -2.69 2.30
C SER A 149 23.39 -3.63 1.16
N CYS A 150 22.10 -3.60 0.79
CA CYS A 150 21.55 -4.26 -0.39
C CYS A 150 21.67 -3.42 -1.67
N GLY A 151 22.23 -2.21 -1.59
CA GLY A 151 22.32 -1.28 -2.73
C GLY A 151 20.98 -0.63 -3.11
N VAL A 152 20.01 -0.63 -2.20
CA VAL A 152 18.67 -0.05 -2.41
C VAL A 152 18.52 1.20 -1.55
N VAL A 153 17.94 2.25 -2.13
CA VAL A 153 17.56 3.48 -1.41
C VAL A 153 16.03 3.58 -1.46
N HIS A 154 15.38 3.75 -0.30
CA HIS A 154 13.91 3.79 -0.20
C HIS A 154 13.27 4.91 -1.04
N GLY A 155 13.88 6.11 -1.02
CA GLY A 155 13.53 7.19 -1.97
C GLY A 155 12.05 7.59 -2.01
N GLY A 156 11.46 8.02 -0.89
CA GLY A 156 10.12 8.60 -0.85
C GLY A 156 10.10 10.13 -1.09
N LYS A 157 8.96 10.69 -1.53
CA LYS A 157 8.76 12.14 -1.55
C LYS A 157 8.41 12.62 -0.14
N TRP A 158 9.06 13.70 0.33
CA TRP A 158 8.85 14.29 1.66
C TRP A 158 7.42 14.81 1.91
N SER A 159 6.61 15.00 0.86
CA SER A 159 5.21 15.41 0.97
C SER A 159 4.26 14.30 1.47
N ASP A 160 4.72 13.05 1.58
CA ASP A 160 3.94 11.94 2.13
C ASP A 160 4.38 11.68 3.59
N PRO A 161 3.58 12.06 4.60
CA PRO A 161 3.99 11.98 6.00
C PRO A 161 4.06 10.52 6.45
N LEU A 162 5.25 9.91 6.44
CA LEU A 162 5.59 8.64 7.14
C LEU A 162 4.60 7.46 6.99
N ARG A 163 3.71 7.48 5.99
CA ARG A 163 2.71 6.42 5.74
C ARG A 163 3.32 5.12 5.19
N HIS A 164 4.62 5.14 4.86
CA HIS A 164 5.33 4.03 4.23
C HIS A 164 6.40 3.38 5.12
N PHE A 165 6.42 3.69 6.42
CA PHE A 165 7.10 2.86 7.41
C PHE A 165 6.08 1.98 8.13
N CYS A 166 5.71 0.91 7.42
CA CYS A 166 5.35 -0.39 7.96
C CYS A 166 6.04 -1.39 7.04
#